data_AF-A0A935ICY1-F1
#
_entry.id   AF-A0A935ICY1-F1
#
_cell.length_a   1.000
_cell.length_b   1.000
_cell.length_c   1.000
_cell.angle_alpha   90.00
_cell.angle_beta   90.00
_cell.angle_gamma   90.00
#
_symmetry.space_group_name_H-M   'P 1'
#
loop_
_entity.id
_entity.type
_entity.pdbx_description
1 polymer ?
#
loop_
_entity_poly.entity_id
_entity_poly.type
_entity_poly.pdbx_seq_one_letter_code
_entity_poly.pdbx_strand_id
1 'polypeptide(L)'
;MIDETPTAGERRRLVTEEAATWLLALRRGRLSLTERRELVDWLRESPVHIAEMLCVSQMDRDLENFRGWAGMPADKPAGENVVRLMSERLRPPPPRARFLTASRAIAAGLVLGVLAAGGWLASRTRERSYGRSLRSGGR
;
A
#
# COMPACT_ATOMS: atom_id res chain seq x y z
N MET A 1 6.72 -27.70 -2.44
CA MET A 1 5.91 -26.49 -2.28
C MET A 1 6.54 -25.74 -1.11
N ILE A 2 7.40 -24.77 -1.39
CA ILE A 2 8.09 -23.99 -0.35
C ILE A 2 7.09 -22.95 0.13
N ASP A 3 6.79 -22.96 1.43
CA ASP A 3 5.95 -21.96 2.08
C ASP A 3 6.76 -20.67 2.21
N GLU A 4 6.67 -19.78 1.21
CA GLU A 4 7.33 -18.47 1.24
C GLU A 4 6.54 -17.53 2.16
N THR A 5 6.71 -17.73 3.47
CA THR A 5 6.26 -16.73 4.44
C THR A 5 7.13 -15.49 4.32
N PRO A 6 6.54 -14.28 4.23
CA PRO A 6 7.31 -13.06 4.09
C PRO A 6 8.20 -12.86 5.31
N THR A 7 9.47 -12.62 5.05
CA THR A 7 10.48 -12.36 6.06
C THR A 7 10.08 -11.14 6.90
N ALA A 8 10.63 -11.02 8.11
CA ALA A 8 10.39 -9.86 8.96
C ALA A 8 10.79 -8.53 8.27
N GLY A 9 11.84 -8.56 7.44
CA GLY A 9 12.29 -7.40 6.66
C GLY A 9 11.29 -6.99 5.59
N GLU A 10 10.73 -7.95 4.84
CA GLU A 10 9.71 -7.69 3.83
C GLU A 10 8.43 -7.13 4.45
N ARG A 11 7.98 -7.71 5.57
CA ARG A 11 6.82 -7.18 6.32
C ARG A 11 7.06 -5.75 6.78
N ARG A 12 8.23 -5.45 7.34
CA ARG A 12 8.57 -4.10 7.75
C ARG A 12 8.59 -3.12 6.58
N ARG A 13 9.16 -3.53 5.44
CA ARG A 13 9.17 -2.71 4.22
C ARG A 13 7.76 -2.36 3.76
N LEU A 14 6.84 -3.31 3.75
CA LEU A 14 5.44 -3.06 3.39
C LEU A 14 4.81 -2.03 4.32
N VAL A 15 5.03 -2.16 5.64
CA VAL A 15 4.54 -1.19 6.63
C VAL A 15 5.14 0.20 6.40
N THR A 16 6.42 0.30 6.06
CA THR A 16 7.06 1.58 5.72
C THR A 16 6.44 2.21 4.46
N GLU A 17 6.13 1.42 3.43
CA GLU A 17 5.47 1.88 2.20
C GLU A 17 4.04 2.40 2.49
N GLU A 18 3.29 1.70 3.34
CA GLU A 18 1.97 2.14 3.81
C GLU A 18 2.05 3.42 4.67
N ALA A 19 3.04 3.53 5.56
CA ALA A 19 3.28 4.74 6.35
C ALA A 19 3.53 5.97 5.47
N ALA A 20 4.37 5.82 4.43
CA ALA A 20 4.62 6.89 3.46
C ALA A 20 3.35 7.28 2.69
N THR A 21 2.49 6.31 2.37
CA THR A 21 1.19 6.56 1.72
C THR A 21 0.28 7.40 2.61
N TRP A 22 0.19 7.07 3.89
CA TRP A 22 -0.58 7.85 4.86
C TRP A 22 -0.04 9.26 5.05
N LEU A 23 1.29 9.43 5.10
CA LEU A 23 1.91 10.75 5.18
C LEU A 23 1.55 11.63 3.97
N LEU A 24 1.60 11.07 2.76
CA LEU A 24 1.19 11.80 1.55
C LEU A 24 -0.29 12.19 1.59
N ALA A 25 -1.15 11.31 2.09
CA ALA A 25 -2.58 11.61 2.25
C ALA A 25 -2.80 12.76 3.26
N LEU A 26 -2.06 12.77 4.37
CA LEU A 26 -2.09 13.86 5.36
C LEU A 26 -1.58 15.18 4.77
N ARG A 27 -0.53 15.16 3.94
CA ARG A 27 0.02 16.37 3.28
C ARG A 27 -0.95 16.97 2.26
N ARG A 28 -1.78 16.15 1.60
CA ARG A 28 -2.81 16.63 0.65
C ARG A 28 -3.92 17.45 1.32
N GLY A 29 -4.02 17.41 2.65
CA GLY A 29 -4.93 18.25 3.43
C GLY A 29 -5.92 17.43 4.26
N ARG A 30 -7.19 17.81 4.24
CA ARG A 30 -8.19 17.18 5.11
C ARG A 30 -8.59 15.80 4.59
N LEU A 31 -8.17 14.77 5.32
CA LEU A 31 -8.76 13.43 5.22
C LEU A 31 -10.27 13.49 5.49
N SER A 32 -11.05 12.65 4.81
CA SER A 32 -12.44 12.39 5.14
C SER A 32 -12.56 11.70 6.52
N LEU A 33 -13.77 11.61 7.06
CA LEU A 33 -13.99 10.89 8.32
C LEU A 33 -13.65 9.39 8.19
N THR A 34 -13.92 8.80 7.03
CA THR A 34 -13.63 7.40 6.73
C THR A 34 -12.13 7.15 6.68
N GLU A 35 -11.38 7.95 5.92
CA GLU A 35 -9.91 7.81 5.82
C GLU A 35 -9.22 8.04 7.17
N ARG A 36 -9.72 8.97 7.99
CA ARG A 36 -9.22 9.15 9.37
C ARG A 36 -9.40 7.89 10.21
N ARG A 37 -10.52 7.20 10.07
CA ARG A 37 -10.78 5.96 10.80
C ARG A 37 -9.85 4.85 10.32
N GLU A 38 -9.71 4.70 9.01
CA GLU A 38 -8.79 3.73 8.40
C GLU A 38 -7.34 3.95 8.86
N LEU A 39 -6.87 5.20 8.88
CA LEU A 39 -5.55 5.53 9.43
C LEU A 39 -5.41 5.11 10.90
N VAL A 40 -6.42 5.41 11.73
CA VAL A 40 -6.40 5.05 13.16
C VAL A 40 -6.44 3.53 13.35
N ASP A 41 -7.21 2.82 12.54
CA ASP A 41 -7.31 1.36 12.60
C ASP A 41 -6.00 0.71 12.17
N TRP A 42 -5.37 1.20 11.09
CA TRP A 42 -4.04 0.79 10.64
C TRP A 42 -2.97 1.03 11.71
N LEU A 43 -2.96 2.20 12.36
CA LEU A 43 -2.02 2.51 13.45
C LEU A 43 -2.18 1.56 14.65
N ARG A 44 -3.40 1.08 14.91
CA ARG A 44 -3.71 0.20 16.05
C ARG A 44 -3.39 -1.26 15.79
N GLU A 45 -3.16 -1.64 14.54
CA GLU A 45 -2.94 -3.04 14.18
C GLU A 45 -1.67 -3.62 14.82
N SER A 46 -0.61 -2.81 14.94
CA SER A 46 0.64 -3.23 15.60
C SER A 46 1.51 -2.03 15.97
N PRO A 47 2.31 -2.10 17.05
CA PRO A 47 3.29 -1.07 17.40
C PRO A 47 4.27 -0.72 16.27
N VAL A 48 4.52 -1.65 15.34
CA VAL A 48 5.38 -1.40 14.17
C VAL A 48 4.79 -0.32 13.25
N HIS A 49 3.47 -0.30 13.04
CA HIS A 49 2.81 0.73 12.23
C HIS A 49 3.00 2.13 12.82
N ILE A 50 2.89 2.25 14.15
CA ILE A 50 3.15 3.52 14.86
C ILE A 50 4.60 3.95 14.69
N ALA A 51 5.54 3.02 14.89
CA ALA A 51 6.97 3.31 14.77
C ALA A 51 7.34 3.79 13.36
N GLU A 52 6.82 3.13 12.32
CA GLU A 52 7.07 3.52 10.93
C GLU A 52 6.39 4.85 10.59
N MET A 53 5.16 5.11 11.06
CA MET A 53 4.51 6.41 10.87
C MET A 53 5.30 7.57 11.50
N LEU A 54 5.82 7.37 12.72
CA LEU A 54 6.66 8.36 13.39
C LEU A 54 7.99 8.56 12.65
N CYS A 55 8.57 7.47 12.14
CA CYS A 55 9.82 7.49 11.36
C CYS A 55 9.66 8.34 10.09
N VAL A 56 8.66 8.05 9.26
CA VAL A 56 8.44 8.81 8.02
C VAL A 56 8.06 10.27 8.28
N SER A 57 7.31 10.54 9.36
CA SER A 57 6.97 11.91 9.77
C SER A 57 8.20 12.69 10.26
N GLN A 58 9.14 12.02 10.93
CA GLN A 58 10.40 12.63 11.34
C GLN A 58 11.25 12.96 10.11
N MET A 59 11.42 12.01 9.19
CA MET A 59 12.16 12.23 7.95
C MET A 59 11.57 13.37 7.13
N ASP A 60 10.24 13.45 7.01
CA ASP A 60 9.56 14.53 6.31
C ASP A 60 9.90 15.90 6.90
N ARG A 61 9.82 16.03 8.23
CA ARG A 61 10.21 17.27 8.93
C ARG A 61 11.69 17.59 8.76
N ASP A 62 12.57 16.59 8.82
CA ASP A 62 14.01 16.81 8.65
C ASP A 62 14.33 17.29 7.24
N LEU A 63 13.67 16.72 6.23
CA LEU A 63 13.80 17.14 4.83
C LEU A 63 13.25 18.55 4.61
N GLU A 64 12.12 18.91 5.23
CA GLU A 64 11.58 20.28 5.15
C GLU A 64 12.51 21.32 5.78
N ASN A 65 13.21 20.96 6.86
CA ASN A 65 14.10 21.86 7.58
C ASN A 65 15.56 21.80 7.09
N PHE A 66 15.86 20.95 6.11
CA PHE A 66 17.22 20.75 5.63
C PHE A 66 17.74 21.99 4.88
N ARG A 67 18.63 22.76 5.52
CA ARG A 67 19.17 24.01 4.95
C ARG A 67 20.11 23.79 3.76
N GLY A 68 20.61 22.57 3.57
CA GLY A 68 21.55 22.24 2.51
C GLY A 68 20.95 22.26 1.10
N TRP A 69 19.61 22.34 0.95
CA TRP A 69 18.96 22.43 -0.36
C TRP A 69 19.46 23.62 -1.18
N ALA A 70 19.68 24.78 -0.54
CA ALA A 70 20.13 25.99 -1.23
C ALA A 70 21.58 25.92 -1.73
N GLY A 71 22.41 25.04 -1.14
CA GLY A 71 23.81 24.84 -1.53
C GLY A 71 24.00 23.70 -2.52
N MET A 72 22.96 22.92 -2.82
CA MET A 72 23.02 21.91 -3.87
C MET A 72 22.94 22.59 -5.23
N PRO A 73 23.91 22.38 -6.13
CA PRO A 73 23.82 22.90 -7.48
C PRO A 73 22.62 22.22 -8.17
N ALA A 74 21.50 22.93 -8.24
CA ALA A 74 20.29 22.47 -8.91
C ALA A 74 20.49 22.27 -10.42
N ASP A 75 21.57 22.83 -10.96
CA ASP A 75 21.81 22.92 -12.39
C ASP A 75 23.32 22.75 -12.67
N LYS A 76 23.79 21.50 -12.63
CA LYS A 76 24.95 21.14 -13.44
C LYS A 76 24.37 20.68 -14.77
N PRO A 77 24.60 21.39 -15.90
CA PRO A 77 24.12 20.91 -17.18
C PRO A 77 24.63 19.48 -17.35
N ALA A 78 23.72 18.56 -17.66
CA ALA A 78 23.99 17.15 -17.90
C ALA A 78 24.90 17.00 -19.13
N GLY A 79 26.20 17.26 -18.95
CA GLY A 79 27.11 17.52 -20.06
C GLY A 79 28.40 16.72 -20.04
N GLU A 80 28.89 16.24 -18.90
CA GLU A 80 30.28 15.75 -18.88
C GLU A 80 30.53 14.42 -18.17
N ASN A 81 29.64 13.95 -17.29
CA ASN A 81 29.82 12.67 -16.57
C ASN A 81 28.55 11.83 -16.49
N VAL A 82 27.70 11.86 -17.51
CA VAL A 82 26.61 10.90 -17.65
C VAL A 82 27.07 9.83 -18.63
N VAL A 83 27.54 8.69 -18.10
CA VAL A 83 27.67 7.50 -18.94
C VAL A 83 26.25 7.10 -19.34
N ARG A 84 25.88 7.40 -20.59
CA ARG A 84 24.71 6.78 -21.21
C ARG A 84 24.94 5.28 -21.11
N LEU A 85 24.23 4.60 -20.20
CA LEU A 85 23.99 3.17 -20.31
C LEU A 85 23.38 2.98 -21.69
N MET A 86 24.20 2.57 -22.65
CA MET A 86 23.77 2.11 -23.96
C MET A 86 22.66 1.11 -23.68
N SER A 87 21.42 1.52 -23.94
CA SER A 87 20.31 0.60 -24.16
C SER A 87 20.72 -0.20 -25.37
N GLU A 88 21.44 -1.28 -25.10
CA GLU A 88 21.87 -2.22 -26.10
C GLU A 88 20.63 -2.59 -26.89
N ARG A 89 20.71 -2.29 -28.18
CA ARG A 89 19.62 -2.36 -29.13
C ARG A 89 19.02 -3.76 -29.07
N LEU A 90 17.92 -3.91 -28.35
CA LEU A 90 16.92 -4.92 -28.65
C LEU A 90 16.37 -4.55 -30.04
N ARG A 91 17.07 -5.03 -31.07
CA ARG A 91 16.63 -5.03 -32.45
C ARG A 91 15.25 -5.72 -32.45
N PRO A 92 14.15 -5.02 -32.73
CA PRO A 92 12.87 -5.70 -32.84
C PRO A 92 12.98 -6.71 -34.00
N PRO A 93 12.62 -7.99 -33.81
CA PRO A 93 12.52 -8.93 -34.92
C PRO A 93 11.51 -8.38 -35.95
N PRO A 94 11.71 -8.65 -37.26
CA PRO A 94 10.84 -8.11 -38.30
C PRO A 94 9.37 -8.54 -38.08
N PRO A 95 8.41 -7.68 -38.41
CA PRO A 95 7.00 -7.89 -38.10
C PRO A 95 6.47 -9.09 -38.90
N ARG A 96 6.16 -10.18 -38.20
CA ARG A 96 5.34 -11.27 -38.76
C ARG A 96 3.90 -10.78 -38.81
N ALA A 97 3.48 -10.35 -39.99
CA ALA A 97 2.07 -10.18 -40.30
C ALA A 97 1.34 -11.50 -40.06
N ARG A 98 0.27 -11.49 -39.23
CA ARG A 98 -0.95 -12.29 -39.43
C ARG A 98 -2.00 -12.04 -38.35
N PHE A 99 -3.19 -11.69 -38.88
CA PHE A 99 -4.55 -11.74 -38.34
C PHE A 99 -4.98 -10.66 -37.33
N LEU A 100 -5.66 -9.65 -37.90
CA LEU A 100 -6.68 -8.85 -37.24
C LEU A 100 -7.85 -9.77 -36.86
N THR A 101 -8.04 -10.00 -35.56
CA THR A 101 -9.34 -10.40 -35.01
C THR A 101 -9.58 -9.64 -33.70
N ALA A 102 -10.44 -8.64 -33.85
CA ALA A 102 -11.42 -8.13 -32.88
C ALA A 102 -11.07 -8.16 -31.38
N SER A 103 -10.81 -6.95 -30.90
CA SER A 103 -10.99 -6.50 -29.52
C SER A 103 -12.33 -6.96 -28.91
N ARG A 104 -12.26 -7.74 -27.82
CA ARG A 104 -13.31 -7.81 -26.79
C ARG A 104 -12.69 -7.82 -25.40
N ALA A 105 -12.92 -6.69 -24.73
CA ALA A 105 -13.21 -6.51 -23.31
C ALA A 105 -12.40 -7.28 -22.24
N ILE A 106 -11.59 -6.49 -21.55
CA ILE A 106 -11.45 -6.41 -20.09
C ILE A 106 -12.59 -7.13 -19.34
N ALA A 107 -12.27 -8.18 -18.58
CA ALA A 107 -12.82 -8.48 -17.24
C ALA A 107 -12.47 -9.92 -16.82
N ALA A 108 -11.44 -10.11 -15.98
CA ALA A 108 -11.32 -11.28 -15.10
C ALA A 108 -10.24 -11.02 -14.03
N GLY A 109 -10.61 -10.28 -12.98
CA GLY A 109 -9.76 -10.05 -11.81
C GLY A 109 -10.53 -9.72 -10.54
N LEU A 110 -11.82 -10.08 -10.47
CA LEU A 110 -12.73 -9.79 -9.34
C LEU A 110 -13.39 -11.06 -8.82
N VAL A 111 -12.60 -12.07 -8.43
CA VAL A 111 -13.16 -13.28 -7.77
C VAL A 111 -12.51 -13.60 -6.42
N LEU A 112 -11.31 -13.10 -6.12
CA LEU A 112 -10.66 -13.40 -4.81
C LEU A 112 -10.98 -12.41 -3.68
N GLY A 113 -11.38 -11.17 -3.98
CA GLY A 113 -11.73 -10.17 -2.95
C GLY A 113 -13.10 -10.37 -2.29
N VAL A 114 -14.06 -11.00 -3.00
CA VAL A 114 -15.43 -11.17 -2.51
C VAL A 114 -15.55 -12.34 -1.52
N LEU A 115 -14.69 -13.36 -1.61
CA LEU A 115 -14.76 -14.51 -0.70
C LEU A 115 -14.20 -14.19 0.70
N ALA A 116 -13.19 -13.32 0.81
CA ALA A 116 -12.68 -12.87 2.11
C ALA A 116 -13.69 -11.95 2.83
N ALA A 117 -14.38 -11.07 2.10
CA ALA A 117 -15.40 -10.19 2.67
C ALA A 117 -16.70 -10.94 3.05
N GLY A 118 -17.13 -11.93 2.26
CA GLY A 118 -18.34 -12.71 2.54
C GLY A 118 -18.20 -13.67 3.73
N GLY A 119 -17.04 -14.33 3.86
CA GLY A 119 -16.78 -15.25 4.98
C GLY A 119 -16.64 -14.54 6.33
N TRP A 120 -16.04 -13.35 6.34
CA TRP A 120 -15.82 -12.57 7.56
C TRP A 120 -17.10 -11.91 8.09
N LEU A 121 -18.06 -11.61 7.22
CA LEU A 121 -19.34 -11.03 7.61
C LEU A 121 -20.33 -12.08 8.16
N ALA A 122 -20.22 -13.35 7.73
CA ALA A 122 -21.10 -14.44 8.18
C ALA A 122 -20.74 -15.01 9.57
N SER A 123 -19.49 -14.89 10.02
CA SER A 123 -19.08 -15.36 11.35
C SER A 123 -19.53 -14.41 12.46
N ARG A 124 -19.67 -13.11 12.18
CA ARG A 124 -20.04 -12.09 13.19
C ARG A 124 -21.50 -12.07 13.60
N THR A 125 -22.40 -12.69 12.83
CA THR A 125 -23.83 -12.69 13.15
C THR A 125 -24.27 -13.89 13.99
N ARG A 126 -23.42 -14.92 14.16
CA ARG A 126 -23.78 -16.16 14.87
C ARG A 126 -23.56 -16.12 16.39
N GLU A 127 -22.77 -15.18 16.90
CA GLU A 127 -22.47 -15.10 18.34
C GLU A 127 -23.50 -14.34 19.18
N ARG A 128 -24.52 -13.72 18.56
CA ARG A 128 -25.56 -12.98 19.31
C ARG A 128 -26.71 -13.84 19.83
N SER A 129 -26.79 -15.13 19.46
CA SER A 129 -27.94 -15.97 19.79
C SER A 129 -27.78 -16.88 21.02
N TYR A 130 -26.63 -16.89 21.69
CA TYR A 130 -26.42 -17.74 22.88
C TYR A 130 -26.55 -17.02 24.23
N GLY A 131 -26.74 -15.70 24.26
CA GLY A 131 -26.75 -14.91 25.51
C GLY A 131 -28.11 -14.62 26.13
N ARG A 132 -29.23 -15.13 25.60
CA ARG A 132 -30.59 -14.75 26.03
C ARG A 132 -31.47 -15.94 26.42
N SER A 133 -30.99 -16.81 27.30
CA SER A 133 -31.83 -17.90 27.87
C SER A 133 -31.63 -18.22 29.35
N LEU A 134 -30.94 -17.40 30.16
CA LEU A 134 -30.75 -17.69 31.59
C LEU A 134 -31.25 -16.58 32.54
N ARG A 135 -32.40 -15.97 32.25
CA ARG A 135 -33.05 -15.10 33.25
C ARG A 135 -34.57 -14.96 33.08
N SER A 136 -35.30 -16.05 33.35
CA SER A 136 -36.70 -16.04 33.80
C SER A 136 -37.01 -17.45 34.33
N GLY A 137 -37.47 -17.68 35.55
CA GLY A 137 -37.74 -16.83 36.68
C GLY A 137 -37.79 -17.74 37.92
N GLY A 138 -37.31 -17.22 39.04
CA GLY A 138 -37.60 -17.77 40.35
C GLY A 138 -38.68 -16.91 40.99
N ARG A 139 -39.85 -17.49 41.23
CA ARG A 139 -40.75 -17.21 42.35
C ARG A 139 -41.51 -18.47 42.66
#